data_AF-A0A7G1IID7-F1
#
_entry.id   AF-A0A7G1IID7-F1
#
_cell.length_a   1.000
_cell.length_b   1.000
_cell.length_c   1.000
_cell.angle_alpha   90.00
_cell.angle_beta   90.00
_cell.angle_gamma   90.00
#
_symmetry.space_group_name_H-M   'P 1'
#
loop_
_entity.id
_entity.type
_entity.pdbx_description
1 polymer ?
#
loop_
_entity_poly.entity_id
_entity_poly.type
_entity_poly.pdbx_seq_one_letter_code
_entity_poly.pdbx_strand_id
1 'polypeptide(L)'
;MSLGIMHDLAVGVHPDGADAWALQDVLALGVTAGAPPDEFNQLGQDWSQPPWRPDRLDEQEYRPFRALIRAVLRHAGGVRIDHIIGLFRLWWIPAGAAPTHGTYVRYDHEAMIGIVALEAHRAEAVVVGEDLGTVEPWVRDYLFLRGLLGTSILWFELDRDGNGDPLPAERWREYCLSSVTTHDLPPTAGYLAGDHVRLRESLGLLTRPVEAELEAHRTDQDAWTAELRRVGLLADGAEADPEQTLLALYRYLGRTPSRLLGVALTDAVGDRRTQNQPGTTDEYPNWRVPLTGPDGRQVLIEDIFTDKRAATLAGVMRAVTAPAVT
;
A
#
# COMPACT_ATOMS: atom_id res chain seq x y z
N MET A 1 4.62 16.68 -16.01
CA MET A 1 3.85 15.60 -15.38
C MET A 1 2.46 16.16 -15.09
N SER A 2 1.37 15.53 -15.55
CA SER A 2 0.00 16.03 -15.36
C SER A 2 -0.42 16.05 -13.89
N LEU A 3 0.01 15.05 -13.11
CA LEU A 3 -0.24 14.96 -11.66
C LEU A 3 0.85 15.65 -10.82
N GLY A 4 2.08 15.75 -11.30
CA GLY A 4 3.20 16.25 -10.48
C GLY A 4 3.55 15.28 -9.35
N ILE A 5 3.79 15.80 -8.14
CA ILE A 5 4.13 15.01 -6.96
C ILE A 5 2.85 14.55 -6.26
N MET A 6 2.78 13.26 -5.97
CA MET A 6 1.81 12.70 -5.03
C MET A 6 2.49 12.58 -3.65
N HIS A 7 1.96 13.27 -2.65
CA HIS A 7 2.39 13.08 -1.26
C HIS A 7 1.74 11.83 -0.66
N ASP A 8 2.31 11.34 0.45
CA ASP A 8 1.72 10.27 1.25
C ASP A 8 1.48 10.79 2.67
N LEU A 9 0.23 10.71 3.14
CA LEU A 9 -0.18 11.18 4.45
C LEU A 9 -0.26 9.98 5.39
N ALA A 10 0.70 9.90 6.32
CA ALA A 10 0.73 8.89 7.38
C ALA A 10 -0.51 8.96 8.29
N VAL A 11 -0.84 7.83 8.92
CA VAL A 11 -2.01 7.67 9.81
C VAL A 11 -1.98 8.60 11.02
N GLY A 12 -0.80 8.82 11.60
CA GLY A 12 -0.66 9.54 12.86
C GLY A 12 0.75 10.04 13.13
N VAL A 13 0.98 10.45 14.38
CA VAL A 13 2.21 11.11 14.82
C VAL A 13 2.89 10.31 15.94
N HIS A 14 4.17 10.59 16.20
CA HIS A 14 4.87 10.01 17.34
C HIS A 14 4.22 10.48 18.67
N PRO A 15 4.02 9.60 19.67
CA PRO A 15 3.34 9.94 20.93
C PRO A 15 4.04 11.04 21.75
N ASP A 16 5.36 11.17 21.60
CA ASP A 16 6.16 12.23 22.23
C ASP A 16 6.57 13.35 21.26
N GLY A 17 5.90 13.43 20.10
CA GLY A 17 6.20 14.40 19.05
C GLY A 17 5.61 15.80 19.28
N ALA A 18 5.91 16.72 18.36
CA ALA A 18 5.44 18.11 18.42
C ALA A 18 3.90 18.22 18.40
N ASP A 19 3.23 17.45 17.54
CA ASP A 19 1.77 17.45 17.44
C ASP A 19 1.14 16.80 18.68
N ALA A 20 1.72 15.72 19.21
CA ALA A 20 1.25 15.15 20.46
C ALA A 20 1.39 16.14 21.62
N TRP A 21 2.43 16.98 21.63
CA TRP A 21 2.58 18.06 22.60
C TRP A 21 1.61 19.22 22.38
N ALA A 22 1.36 19.64 21.15
CA ALA A 22 0.56 20.83 20.82
C ALA A 22 -0.96 20.56 20.73
N LEU A 23 -1.36 19.33 20.38
CA LEU A 23 -2.73 18.92 20.08
C LEU A 23 -3.31 17.98 21.14
N GLN A 24 -2.82 18.06 22.39
CA GLN A 24 -3.24 17.19 23.50
C GLN A 24 -4.76 17.19 23.72
N ASP A 25 -5.43 18.32 23.46
CA ASP A 25 -6.87 18.46 23.64
C ASP A 25 -7.69 17.65 22.64
N VAL A 26 -7.11 17.27 21.49
CA VAL A 26 -7.80 16.53 20.41
C VAL A 26 -7.19 15.16 20.13
N LEU A 27 -6.21 14.72 20.92
CA LEU A 27 -5.59 13.40 20.81
C LEU A 27 -5.92 12.55 22.05
N ALA A 28 -6.08 11.24 21.85
CA ALA A 28 -6.36 10.30 22.93
C ALA A 28 -5.03 9.78 23.49
N LEU A 29 -4.37 10.59 24.32
CA LEU A 29 -3.15 10.18 25.00
C LEU A 29 -3.40 8.99 25.93
N GLY A 30 -2.49 8.02 25.94
CA GLY A 30 -2.66 6.75 26.67
C GLY A 30 -3.43 5.67 25.89
N VAL A 31 -3.75 5.94 24.62
CA VAL A 31 -4.25 4.97 23.64
C VAL A 31 -3.33 5.02 22.42
N THR A 32 -3.10 3.89 21.79
CA THR A 32 -2.38 3.80 20.52
C THR A 32 -3.30 3.29 19.41
N ALA A 33 -3.07 3.78 18.19
CA ALA A 33 -3.67 3.25 16.97
C ALA A 33 -2.93 1.98 16.55
N GLY A 34 -3.64 1.07 15.90
CA GLY A 34 -3.05 -0.15 15.38
C GLY A 34 -3.96 -0.87 14.40
N ALA A 35 -3.75 -2.18 14.28
CA ALA A 35 -4.62 -3.08 13.54
C ALA A 35 -4.89 -4.36 14.34
N PRO A 36 -6.09 -4.95 14.24
CA PRO A 36 -6.34 -6.28 14.78
C PRO A 36 -5.48 -7.33 14.03
N PRO A 37 -5.34 -8.56 14.57
CA PRO A 37 -4.74 -9.66 13.84
C PRO A 37 -5.40 -9.91 12.48
N ASP A 38 -4.57 -10.12 11.45
CA ASP A 38 -5.01 -10.46 10.09
C ASP A 38 -4.15 -11.56 9.43
N GLU A 39 -4.43 -11.88 8.16
CA GLU A 39 -3.74 -12.92 7.39
C GLU A 39 -2.23 -12.69 7.26
N PHE A 40 -1.78 -11.43 7.30
CA PHE A 40 -0.39 -11.02 7.05
C PHE A 40 0.36 -10.70 8.35
N ASN A 41 -0.32 -10.12 9.33
CA ASN A 41 0.16 -9.77 10.66
C ASN A 41 -0.69 -10.49 11.69
N GLN A 42 -0.36 -11.76 11.89
CA GLN A 42 -1.14 -12.70 12.71
C GLN A 42 -1.16 -12.35 14.21
N LEU A 43 -0.30 -11.42 14.65
CA LEU A 43 -0.26 -10.91 16.02
C LEU A 43 -0.99 -9.56 16.19
N GLY A 44 -1.55 -9.01 15.11
CA GLY A 44 -1.98 -7.61 15.04
C GLY A 44 -0.80 -6.66 15.04
N GLN A 45 -1.09 -5.37 15.07
CA GLN A 45 -0.08 -4.32 15.04
C GLN A 45 -0.41 -3.22 16.03
N ASP A 46 0.60 -2.73 16.74
CA ASP A 46 0.57 -1.47 17.48
C ASP A 46 1.44 -0.47 16.73
N TRP A 47 0.85 0.61 16.24
CA TRP A 47 1.56 1.65 15.50
C TRP A 47 2.05 2.80 16.38
N SER A 48 1.84 2.71 17.71
CA SER A 48 2.22 3.69 18.76
C SER A 48 1.54 5.06 18.70
N GLN A 49 0.87 5.39 17.60
CA GLN A 49 0.35 6.73 17.34
C GLN A 49 -0.86 7.03 18.23
N PRO A 50 -0.91 8.16 18.94
CA PRO A 50 -2.12 8.54 19.66
C PRO A 50 -3.21 8.91 18.64
N PRO A 51 -4.39 8.25 18.66
CA PRO A 51 -5.44 8.53 17.71
C PRO A 51 -6.13 9.86 18.04
N TRP A 52 -6.78 10.46 17.04
CA TRP A 52 -7.67 11.60 17.26
C TRP A 52 -8.79 11.25 18.24
N ARG A 53 -9.17 12.17 19.11
CA ARG A 53 -10.40 12.08 19.91
C ARG A 53 -11.60 12.52 19.06
N PRO A 54 -12.53 11.63 18.68
CA PRO A 54 -13.62 11.98 17.78
C PRO A 54 -14.51 13.10 18.34
N ASP A 55 -14.82 13.03 19.64
CA ASP A 55 -15.63 14.02 20.35
C ASP A 55 -14.97 15.41 20.36
N ARG A 56 -13.66 15.46 20.62
CA ARG A 56 -12.92 16.73 20.67
C ARG A 56 -12.64 17.33 19.30
N LEU A 57 -12.46 16.50 18.27
CA LEU A 57 -12.37 17.00 16.90
C LEU A 57 -13.67 17.69 16.47
N ASP A 58 -14.82 17.11 16.78
CA ASP A 58 -16.13 17.70 16.48
C ASP A 58 -16.32 19.03 17.23
N GLU A 59 -16.07 19.06 18.54
CA GLU A 59 -16.12 20.29 19.35
C GLU A 59 -15.21 21.41 18.81
N GLN A 60 -14.09 21.04 18.18
CA GLN A 60 -13.15 21.98 17.56
C GLN A 60 -13.40 22.21 16.05
N GLU A 61 -14.56 21.80 15.53
CA GLU A 61 -14.96 21.97 14.13
C GLU A 61 -13.92 21.42 13.14
N TYR A 62 -13.23 20.35 13.53
CA TYR A 62 -12.18 19.67 12.78
C TYR A 62 -11.01 20.57 12.35
N ARG A 63 -10.81 21.73 13.01
CA ARG A 63 -9.78 22.70 12.61
C ARG A 63 -8.37 22.10 12.49
N PRO A 64 -7.89 21.27 13.44
CA PRO A 64 -6.57 20.64 13.32
C PRO A 64 -6.47 19.73 12.09
N PHE A 65 -7.48 18.88 11.86
CA PHE A 65 -7.52 17.97 10.71
C PHE A 65 -7.57 18.73 9.38
N ARG A 66 -8.39 19.79 9.28
CA ARG A 66 -8.44 20.66 8.09
C ARG A 66 -7.09 21.33 7.80
N ALA A 67 -6.39 21.77 8.84
CA ALA A 67 -5.07 22.38 8.70
C ALA A 67 -4.05 21.37 8.16
N LEU A 68 -4.06 20.12 8.67
CA LEU A 68 -3.24 19.01 8.18
C LEU A 68 -3.48 18.72 6.70
N ILE A 69 -4.74 18.50 6.30
CA ILE A 69 -5.10 18.17 4.92
C ILE A 69 -4.71 19.31 3.97
N ARG A 70 -4.95 20.57 4.35
CA ARG A 70 -4.52 21.72 3.54
C ARG A 70 -3.00 21.81 3.42
N ALA A 71 -2.27 21.51 4.49
CA ALA A 71 -0.82 21.57 4.48
C ALA A 71 -0.22 20.52 3.54
N VAL A 72 -0.69 19.27 3.61
CA VAL A 72 -0.17 18.19 2.74
C VAL A 72 -0.51 18.43 1.27
N LEU A 73 -1.63 19.07 0.96
CA LEU A 73 -2.06 19.33 -0.41
C LEU A 73 -1.47 20.60 -1.06
N ARG A 74 -0.85 21.50 -0.28
CA ARG A 74 -0.42 22.84 -0.78
C ARG A 74 0.45 22.80 -2.04
N HIS A 75 1.27 21.77 -2.20
CA HIS A 75 2.22 21.62 -3.30
C HIS A 75 2.16 20.23 -3.95
N ALA A 76 1.03 19.54 -3.80
CA ALA A 76 0.82 18.21 -4.33
C ALA A 76 -0.24 18.25 -5.43
N GLY A 77 -0.04 17.52 -6.53
CA GLY A 77 -1.16 17.24 -7.44
C GLY A 77 -1.88 15.93 -7.07
N GLY A 78 -1.41 15.23 -6.05
CA GLY A 78 -2.21 14.20 -5.38
C GLY A 78 -1.75 13.91 -3.96
N VAL A 79 -2.58 13.20 -3.20
CA VAL A 79 -2.25 12.65 -1.89
C VAL A 79 -2.74 11.21 -1.81
N ARG A 80 -1.84 10.31 -1.41
CA ARG A 80 -2.21 9.01 -0.84
C ARG A 80 -2.50 9.22 0.64
N ILE A 81 -3.65 8.76 1.11
CA ILE A 81 -3.98 8.74 2.54
C ILE A 81 -3.79 7.31 3.01
N ASP A 82 -2.78 7.13 3.85
CA ASP A 82 -2.49 5.86 4.48
C ASP A 82 -3.62 5.47 5.42
N HIS A 83 -4.02 4.21 5.40
CA HIS A 83 -5.13 3.67 6.17
C HIS A 83 -6.36 4.59 6.15
N ILE A 84 -6.90 4.89 4.95
CA ILE A 84 -8.04 5.83 4.81
C ILE A 84 -9.27 5.36 5.62
N ILE A 85 -9.34 4.08 5.90
CA ILE A 85 -10.34 3.44 6.77
C ILE A 85 -10.34 4.04 8.18
N GLY A 86 -9.18 4.52 8.65
CA GLY A 86 -9.01 5.26 9.90
C GLY A 86 -9.90 6.50 10.02
N LEU A 87 -10.34 7.07 8.89
CA LEU A 87 -11.30 8.19 8.85
C LEU A 87 -12.76 7.75 9.08
N PHE A 88 -13.02 6.44 9.13
CA PHE A 88 -14.32 5.83 9.44
C PHE A 88 -14.30 5.19 10.82
N ARG A 89 -13.26 4.41 11.10
CA ARG A 89 -13.02 3.77 12.37
C ARG A 89 -11.53 3.43 12.49
N LEU A 90 -11.01 3.46 13.71
CA LEU A 90 -9.63 3.09 13.97
C LEU A 90 -9.57 2.09 15.12
N TRP A 91 -8.67 1.11 15.01
CA TRP A 91 -8.43 0.14 16.08
C TRP A 91 -7.61 0.79 17.18
N TRP A 92 -8.24 0.98 18.35
CA TRP A 92 -7.66 1.60 19.52
C TRP A 92 -7.17 0.53 20.48
N ILE A 93 -5.92 0.64 20.91
CA ILE A 93 -5.27 -0.25 21.86
C ILE A 93 -4.95 0.57 23.11
N PRO A 94 -5.46 0.20 24.30
CA PRO A 94 -5.05 0.85 25.55
C PRO A 94 -3.53 0.71 25.76
N ALA A 95 -2.87 1.77 26.23
CA ALA A 95 -1.42 1.72 26.46
C ALA A 95 -1.01 0.53 27.34
N GLY A 96 -0.01 -0.23 26.88
CA GLY A 96 0.50 -1.42 27.56
C GLY A 96 -0.32 -2.70 27.31
N ALA A 97 -1.40 -2.64 26.53
CA ALA A 97 -2.13 -3.82 26.09
C ALA A 97 -1.56 -4.38 24.77
N ALA A 98 -1.76 -5.67 24.54
CA ALA A 98 -1.45 -6.28 23.25
C ALA A 98 -2.45 -5.82 22.16
N PRO A 99 -2.06 -5.81 20.86
CA PRO A 99 -2.96 -5.45 19.76
C PRO A 99 -4.27 -6.25 19.72
N THR A 100 -4.23 -7.49 20.21
CA THR A 100 -5.39 -8.39 20.35
C THR A 100 -6.45 -7.90 21.34
N HIS A 101 -6.13 -6.93 22.19
CA HIS A 101 -7.05 -6.36 23.20
C HIS A 101 -7.59 -4.98 22.81
N GLY A 102 -7.41 -4.56 21.55
CA GLY A 102 -7.99 -3.32 21.06
C GLY A 102 -9.48 -3.41 20.74
N THR A 103 -10.04 -2.29 20.29
CA THR A 103 -11.41 -2.21 19.76
C THR A 103 -11.55 -1.11 18.71
N TYR A 104 -12.56 -1.19 17.86
CA TYR A 104 -12.84 -0.12 16.90
C TYR A 104 -13.55 1.07 17.55
N VAL A 105 -12.98 2.25 17.40
CA VAL A 105 -13.63 3.54 17.70
C VAL A 105 -14.02 4.21 16.39
N ARG A 106 -15.28 4.65 16.28
CA ARG A 106 -15.83 5.27 15.07
C ARG A 106 -15.53 6.76 15.02
N TYR A 107 -15.36 7.26 13.80
CA TYR A 107 -15.24 8.66 13.47
C TYR A 107 -16.44 9.11 12.63
N ASP A 108 -16.72 10.42 12.65
CA ASP A 108 -17.61 11.02 11.68
C ASP A 108 -16.92 11.11 10.31
N HIS A 109 -17.03 10.01 9.56
CA HIS A 109 -16.52 9.90 8.21
C HIS A 109 -17.14 10.92 7.25
N GLU A 110 -18.37 11.40 7.50
CA GLU A 110 -18.98 12.42 6.64
C GLU A 110 -18.23 13.74 6.74
N ALA A 111 -17.91 14.16 7.96
CA ALA A 111 -17.06 15.31 8.20
C ALA A 111 -15.64 15.07 7.65
N MET A 112 -14.99 13.97 8.03
CA MET A 112 -13.57 13.74 7.72
C MET A 112 -13.32 13.53 6.21
N ILE A 113 -14.07 12.66 5.55
CA ILE A 113 -13.95 12.46 4.10
C ILE A 113 -14.44 13.70 3.33
N GLY A 114 -15.48 14.38 3.83
CA GLY A 114 -15.94 15.64 3.25
C GLY A 114 -14.85 16.72 3.26
N ILE A 115 -14.09 16.84 4.35
CA ILE A 115 -12.93 17.74 4.46
C ILE A 115 -11.84 17.37 3.47
N VAL A 116 -11.50 16.07 3.37
CA VAL A 116 -10.50 15.58 2.40
C VAL A 116 -10.92 15.95 0.98
N ALA A 117 -12.15 15.62 0.59
CA ALA A 117 -12.67 15.91 -0.74
C ALA A 117 -12.68 17.42 -1.04
N LEU A 118 -13.10 18.24 -0.08
CA LEU A 118 -13.17 19.70 -0.25
C LEU A 118 -11.79 20.33 -0.42
N GLU A 119 -10.83 19.97 0.43
CA GLU A 119 -9.48 20.55 0.35
C GLU A 119 -8.73 20.00 -0.87
N ALA A 120 -8.95 18.74 -1.28
CA ALA A 120 -8.43 18.18 -2.52
C ALA A 120 -8.99 18.89 -3.75
N HIS A 121 -10.29 19.15 -3.79
CA HIS A 121 -10.92 19.93 -4.85
C HIS A 121 -10.33 21.35 -4.96
N ARG A 122 -10.11 22.02 -3.82
CA ARG A 122 -9.47 23.35 -3.77
C ARG A 122 -8.03 23.35 -4.27
N ALA A 123 -7.32 22.25 -4.08
CA ALA A 123 -5.94 22.07 -4.52
C ALA A 123 -5.83 21.50 -5.95
N GLU A 124 -6.96 21.18 -6.60
CA GLU A 124 -7.00 20.44 -7.87
C GLU A 124 -6.20 19.13 -7.81
N ALA A 125 -6.26 18.44 -6.67
CA ALA A 125 -5.44 17.28 -6.37
C ALA A 125 -6.26 15.98 -6.38
N VAL A 126 -5.63 14.89 -6.83
CA VAL A 126 -6.19 13.53 -6.74
C VAL A 126 -6.02 12.97 -5.32
N VAL A 127 -7.02 12.26 -4.82
CA VAL A 127 -6.91 11.52 -3.55
C VAL A 127 -6.94 10.03 -3.85
N VAL A 128 -5.95 9.32 -3.34
CA VAL A 128 -5.90 7.85 -3.30
C VAL A 128 -6.01 7.44 -1.83
N GLY A 129 -7.07 6.74 -1.47
CA GLY A 129 -7.20 6.09 -0.17
C GLY A 129 -6.57 4.70 -0.22
N GLU A 130 -5.65 4.42 0.71
CA GLU A 130 -5.26 3.05 0.97
C GLU A 130 -6.39 2.35 1.71
N ASP A 131 -7.07 1.44 1.00
CA ASP A 131 -8.25 0.71 1.45
C ASP A 131 -8.02 -0.81 1.43
N LEU A 132 -6.90 -1.24 1.99
CA LEU A 132 -6.51 -2.64 2.19
C LEU A 132 -6.89 -3.12 3.61
N GLY A 133 -6.74 -4.42 3.85
CA GLY A 133 -7.08 -5.04 5.13
C GLY A 133 -8.58 -5.19 5.35
N THR A 134 -9.03 -4.97 6.59
CA THR A 134 -10.43 -5.21 7.00
C THR A 134 -11.34 -4.00 6.70
N VAL A 135 -11.80 -3.93 5.44
CA VAL A 135 -12.68 -2.85 4.95
C VAL A 135 -14.15 -3.30 4.96
N GLU A 136 -15.04 -2.47 5.52
CA GLU A 136 -16.48 -2.72 5.45
C GLU A 136 -16.98 -2.50 4.01
N PRO A 137 -17.89 -3.34 3.47
CA PRO A 137 -18.26 -3.29 2.05
C PRO A 137 -18.71 -1.91 1.56
N TRP A 138 -19.48 -1.18 2.38
CA TRP A 138 -20.04 0.13 2.04
C TRP A 138 -18.99 1.25 1.96
N VAL A 139 -17.81 1.09 2.59
CA VAL A 139 -16.78 2.14 2.66
C VAL A 139 -16.20 2.42 1.28
N ARG A 140 -15.98 1.37 0.48
CA ARG A 140 -15.46 1.52 -0.89
C ARG A 140 -16.44 2.27 -1.78
N ASP A 141 -17.73 1.96 -1.68
CA ASP A 141 -18.78 2.68 -2.40
C ASP A 141 -18.85 4.15 -1.96
N TYR A 142 -18.73 4.40 -0.65
CA TYR A 142 -18.75 5.75 -0.09
C TYR A 142 -17.61 6.64 -0.61
N LEU A 143 -16.40 6.09 -0.68
CA LEU A 143 -15.22 6.75 -1.23
C LEU A 143 -15.37 6.99 -2.73
N PHE A 144 -15.79 5.95 -3.47
CA PHE A 144 -16.01 6.02 -4.92
C PHE A 144 -17.02 7.10 -5.30
N LEU A 145 -18.17 7.18 -4.60
CA LEU A 145 -19.20 8.19 -4.84
C LEU A 145 -18.73 9.63 -4.62
N ARG A 146 -17.58 9.82 -3.96
CA ARG A 146 -16.94 11.13 -3.73
C ARG A 146 -15.71 11.36 -4.62
N GLY A 147 -15.42 10.45 -5.54
CA GLY A 147 -14.30 10.53 -6.46
C GLY A 147 -12.94 10.27 -5.81
N LEU A 148 -12.90 9.64 -4.64
CA LEU A 148 -11.66 9.19 -4.02
C LEU A 148 -11.29 7.83 -4.61
N LEU A 149 -10.06 7.70 -5.09
CA LEU A 149 -9.56 6.46 -5.68
C LEU A 149 -9.21 5.48 -4.55
N GLY A 150 -9.44 4.18 -4.78
CA GLY A 150 -8.92 3.12 -3.91
C GLY A 150 -7.49 2.72 -4.27
N THR A 151 -7.00 1.65 -3.65
CA THR A 151 -5.70 1.01 -3.95
C THR A 151 -5.89 -0.46 -4.31
N SER A 152 -5.24 -0.93 -5.38
CA SER A 152 -5.26 -2.32 -5.79
C SER A 152 -3.82 -2.83 -5.90
N ILE A 153 -3.46 -3.81 -5.06
CA ILE A 153 -2.13 -4.39 -5.05
C ILE A 153 -2.23 -5.79 -5.65
N LEU A 154 -1.47 -6.05 -6.70
CA LEU A 154 -1.58 -7.28 -7.50
C LEU A 154 -1.62 -8.54 -6.64
N TRP A 155 -0.71 -8.67 -5.67
CA TRP A 155 -0.64 -9.84 -4.81
C TRP A 155 -1.90 -10.10 -3.96
N PHE A 156 -2.77 -9.10 -3.79
CA PHE A 156 -3.99 -9.17 -2.99
C PHE A 156 -5.27 -9.23 -3.82
N GLU A 157 -5.19 -9.00 -5.12
CA GLU A 157 -6.32 -9.04 -6.05
C GLU A 157 -6.62 -10.50 -6.44
N LEU A 158 -7.36 -11.17 -5.56
CA LEU A 158 -7.80 -12.57 -5.70
C LEU A 158 -9.32 -12.65 -5.79
N ASP A 159 -9.83 -13.65 -6.52
CA ASP A 159 -11.27 -13.94 -6.60
C ASP A 159 -11.75 -14.66 -5.34
N ARG A 160 -11.78 -13.92 -4.22
CA ARG A 160 -12.12 -14.45 -2.87
C ARG A 160 -13.53 -15.04 -2.78
N ASP A 161 -14.46 -14.57 -3.62
CA ASP A 161 -15.82 -15.11 -3.71
C ASP A 161 -15.94 -16.30 -4.68
N GLY A 162 -14.87 -16.59 -5.43
CA GLY A 162 -14.79 -17.64 -6.43
C GLY A 162 -13.85 -18.77 -6.03
N ASN A 163 -12.87 -19.06 -6.89
CA ASN A 163 -11.89 -20.13 -6.73
C ASN A 163 -10.66 -19.72 -5.89
N GLY A 164 -10.51 -18.45 -5.53
CA GLY A 164 -9.33 -17.92 -4.84
C GLY A 164 -8.13 -17.66 -5.76
N ASP A 165 -8.27 -17.85 -7.08
CA ASP A 165 -7.22 -17.56 -8.06
C ASP A 165 -7.06 -16.05 -8.27
N PRO A 166 -5.98 -15.59 -8.94
CA PRO A 166 -5.81 -14.20 -9.37
C PRO A 166 -7.08 -13.61 -10.01
N LEU A 167 -7.47 -12.42 -9.57
CA LEU A 167 -8.63 -11.73 -10.11
C LEU A 167 -8.34 -11.31 -11.56
N PRO A 168 -9.19 -11.70 -12.54
CA PRO A 168 -9.04 -11.28 -13.93
C PRO A 168 -9.00 -9.76 -14.07
N ALA A 169 -8.09 -9.24 -14.91
CA ALA A 169 -7.79 -7.81 -15.00
C ALA A 169 -9.01 -6.93 -15.26
N GLU A 170 -9.97 -7.40 -16.06
CA GLU A 170 -11.22 -6.69 -16.37
C GLU A 170 -12.17 -6.54 -15.17
N ARG A 171 -11.99 -7.34 -14.12
CA ARG A 171 -12.76 -7.27 -12.87
C ARG A 171 -12.11 -6.38 -11.82
N TRP A 172 -10.90 -5.88 -12.05
CA TRP A 172 -10.26 -4.93 -11.16
C TRP A 172 -11.01 -3.60 -11.14
N ARG A 173 -10.83 -2.84 -10.05
CA ARG A 173 -11.50 -1.55 -9.90
C ARG A 173 -10.95 -0.52 -10.89
N GLU A 174 -11.85 0.26 -11.48
CA GLU A 174 -11.49 1.36 -12.38
C GLU A 174 -10.89 2.55 -11.60
N TYR A 175 -11.57 3.01 -10.55
CA TYR A 175 -11.14 4.18 -9.77
C TYR A 175 -10.18 3.78 -8.65
N CYS A 176 -8.99 3.30 -9.03
CA CYS A 176 -7.92 2.99 -8.10
C CYS A 176 -6.52 3.32 -8.65
N LEU A 177 -5.57 3.40 -7.72
CA LEU A 177 -4.15 3.23 -8.00
C LEU A 177 -3.80 1.75 -7.93
N SER A 178 -3.43 1.17 -9.05
CA SER A 178 -3.01 -0.22 -9.15
C SER A 178 -1.49 -0.35 -9.21
N SER A 179 -0.89 -1.21 -8.39
CA SER A 179 0.54 -1.51 -8.44
C SER A 179 0.82 -2.99 -8.25
N VAL A 180 2.00 -3.44 -8.64
CA VAL A 180 2.44 -4.82 -8.38
C VAL A 180 2.72 -5.02 -6.89
N THR A 181 3.47 -4.09 -6.29
CA THR A 181 3.93 -4.15 -4.90
C THR A 181 3.74 -2.81 -4.19
N THR A 182 4.06 -2.76 -2.90
CA THR A 182 4.10 -1.56 -2.05
C THR A 182 5.46 -1.46 -1.34
N HIS A 183 5.66 -0.44 -0.51
CA HIS A 183 6.85 -0.33 0.33
C HIS A 183 6.86 -1.30 1.53
N ASP A 184 5.70 -1.87 1.87
CA ASP A 184 5.52 -2.85 2.97
C ASP A 184 5.67 -4.30 2.52
N LEU A 185 5.78 -4.52 1.22
CA LEU A 185 6.10 -5.81 0.62
C LEU A 185 7.54 -5.77 0.09
N PRO A 186 8.21 -6.92 -0.04
CA PRO A 186 9.46 -6.94 -0.79
C PRO A 186 9.23 -6.43 -2.21
N PRO A 187 10.27 -5.88 -2.85
CA PRO A 187 10.30 -5.74 -4.30
C PRO A 187 9.92 -7.05 -4.98
N THR A 188 9.37 -6.97 -6.18
CA THR A 188 8.84 -8.12 -6.93
C THR A 188 9.90 -9.21 -7.09
N ALA A 189 11.15 -8.86 -7.36
CA ALA A 189 12.24 -9.84 -7.43
C ALA A 189 12.45 -10.62 -6.13
N GLY A 190 12.28 -9.97 -4.97
CA GLY A 190 12.33 -10.63 -3.65
C GLY A 190 11.07 -11.42 -3.35
N TYR A 191 9.91 -10.91 -3.76
CA TYR A 191 8.63 -11.59 -3.61
C TYR A 191 8.62 -12.92 -4.37
N LEU A 192 8.96 -12.91 -5.67
CA LEU A 192 9.04 -14.10 -6.54
C LEU A 192 10.03 -15.15 -5.99
N ALA A 193 11.09 -14.69 -5.30
CA ALA A 193 12.05 -15.60 -4.70
C ALA A 193 11.59 -16.18 -3.35
N GLY A 194 10.50 -15.70 -2.76
CA GLY A 194 10.02 -16.10 -1.44
C GLY A 194 10.73 -15.43 -0.27
N ASP A 195 11.32 -14.25 -0.46
CA ASP A 195 12.06 -13.55 0.61
C ASP A 195 11.19 -13.09 1.76
N HIS A 196 9.94 -12.67 1.49
CA HIS A 196 8.99 -12.30 2.55
C HIS A 196 8.73 -13.47 3.54
N VAL A 197 8.73 -14.72 3.09
CA VAL A 197 8.54 -15.87 3.99
C VAL A 197 9.78 -16.06 4.86
N ARG A 198 10.97 -16.11 4.26
CA ARG A 198 12.24 -16.31 4.97
C ARG A 198 12.58 -15.17 5.91
N LEU A 199 12.27 -13.93 5.52
CA LEU A 199 12.46 -12.77 6.38
C LEU A 199 11.57 -12.86 7.61
N ARG A 200 10.26 -13.09 7.43
CA ARG A 200 9.32 -13.28 8.54
C ARG A 200 9.69 -14.45 9.44
N GLU A 201 10.17 -15.56 8.87
CA GLU A 201 10.69 -16.69 9.63
C GLU A 201 11.87 -16.27 10.52
N SER A 202 12.88 -15.60 9.93
CA SER A 202 14.09 -15.17 10.66
C SER A 202 13.80 -14.21 11.81
N LEU A 203 12.66 -13.52 11.75
CA LEU A 203 12.18 -12.56 12.73
C LEU A 203 11.15 -13.16 13.70
N GLY A 204 10.81 -14.45 13.56
CA GLY A 204 9.84 -15.13 14.43
C GLY A 204 8.39 -14.66 14.24
N LEU A 205 8.04 -14.15 13.06
CA LEU A 205 6.73 -13.56 12.76
C LEU A 205 5.72 -14.55 12.15
N LEU A 206 6.10 -15.80 11.93
CA LEU A 206 5.21 -16.84 11.37
C LEU A 206 4.48 -17.60 12.49
N THR A 207 3.17 -17.78 12.38
CA THR A 207 2.41 -18.69 13.27
C THR A 207 2.30 -20.12 12.74
N ARG A 208 2.70 -20.35 11.48
CA ARG A 208 2.76 -21.67 10.85
C ARG A 208 4.21 -22.05 10.53
N PRO A 209 4.52 -23.35 10.37
CA PRO A 209 5.84 -23.80 9.93
C PRO A 209 6.24 -23.16 8.59
N VAL A 210 7.53 -22.81 8.45
CA VAL A 210 8.05 -22.15 7.24
C VAL A 210 7.77 -22.96 5.97
N GLU A 211 7.81 -24.29 6.05
CA GLU A 211 7.58 -25.15 4.89
C GLU A 211 6.16 -25.02 4.36
N ALA A 212 5.18 -24.85 5.26
CA ALA A 212 3.79 -24.64 4.90
C ALA A 212 3.58 -23.24 4.27
N GLU A 213 4.26 -22.21 4.80
CA GLU A 213 4.22 -20.86 4.22
C GLU A 213 4.89 -20.81 2.84
N LEU A 214 6.01 -21.52 2.65
CA LEU A 214 6.69 -21.62 1.35
C LEU A 214 5.85 -22.40 0.33
N GLU A 215 5.11 -23.43 0.75
CA GLU A 215 4.18 -24.16 -0.14
C GLU A 215 2.97 -23.30 -0.52
N ALA A 216 2.38 -22.56 0.43
CA ALA A 216 1.32 -21.61 0.13
C ALA A 216 1.80 -20.55 -0.86
N HIS A 217 2.98 -19.98 -0.62
CA HIS A 217 3.60 -19.03 -1.54
C HIS A 217 3.81 -19.62 -2.94
N ARG A 218 4.29 -20.87 -3.06
CA ARG A 218 4.42 -21.55 -4.37
C ARG A 218 3.08 -21.68 -5.08
N THR A 219 2.03 -22.08 -4.36
CA THR A 219 0.67 -22.18 -4.90
C THR A 219 0.21 -20.83 -5.48
N ASP A 220 0.41 -19.74 -4.75
CA ASP A 220 0.04 -18.40 -5.20
C ASP A 220 0.85 -17.97 -6.44
N GLN A 221 2.15 -18.31 -6.50
CA GLN A 221 3.02 -18.05 -7.66
C GLN A 221 2.59 -18.84 -8.89
N ASP A 222 2.22 -20.12 -8.72
CA ASP A 222 1.75 -20.97 -9.79
C ASP A 222 0.42 -20.46 -10.37
N ALA A 223 -0.49 -19.98 -9.51
CA ALA A 223 -1.75 -19.38 -9.92
C ALA A 223 -1.54 -18.10 -10.74
N TRP A 224 -0.65 -17.19 -10.30
CA TRP A 224 -0.27 -16.00 -11.07
C TRP A 224 0.42 -16.35 -12.38
N THR A 225 1.31 -17.34 -12.39
CA THR A 225 1.99 -17.80 -13.60
C THR A 225 0.98 -18.38 -14.61
N ALA A 226 0.01 -19.16 -14.13
CA ALA A 226 -1.07 -19.70 -14.95
C ALA A 226 -1.93 -18.57 -15.55
N GLU A 227 -2.28 -17.55 -14.76
CA GLU A 227 -3.04 -16.40 -15.25
C GLU A 227 -2.27 -15.62 -16.31
N LEU A 228 -0.99 -15.32 -16.07
CA LEU A 228 -0.14 -14.62 -17.05
C LEU A 228 0.02 -15.40 -18.36
N ARG A 229 0.07 -16.74 -18.31
CA ARG A 229 0.05 -17.58 -19.53
C ARG A 229 -1.31 -17.55 -20.20
N ARG A 230 -2.40 -17.67 -19.44
CA ARG A 230 -3.78 -17.63 -19.95
C ARG A 230 -4.06 -16.35 -20.74
N VAL A 231 -3.57 -15.21 -20.26
CA VAL A 231 -3.71 -13.90 -20.95
C VAL A 231 -2.61 -13.62 -21.98
N GLY A 232 -1.71 -14.58 -22.24
CA GLY A 232 -0.66 -14.50 -23.26
C GLY A 232 0.46 -13.52 -22.95
N LEU A 233 0.71 -13.22 -21.67
CA LEU A 233 1.81 -12.36 -21.22
C LEU A 233 3.08 -13.15 -20.86
N LEU A 234 2.95 -14.46 -20.62
CA LEU A 234 4.04 -15.42 -20.50
C LEU A 234 3.87 -16.58 -21.49
N ALA A 235 4.97 -17.16 -21.94
CA ALA A 235 4.96 -18.31 -22.84
C ALA A 235 4.64 -19.63 -22.11
N ASP A 236 4.03 -20.56 -22.84
CA ASP A 236 3.74 -21.91 -22.33
C ASP A 236 5.01 -22.77 -22.19
N GLY A 237 5.04 -23.62 -21.16
CA GLY A 237 6.00 -24.73 -21.03
C GLY A 237 7.45 -24.38 -20.66
N ALA A 238 7.85 -23.11 -20.66
CA ALA A 238 9.15 -22.68 -20.14
C ALA A 238 9.04 -22.30 -18.65
N GLU A 239 10.09 -22.62 -17.87
CA GLU A 239 10.27 -22.06 -16.53
C GLU A 239 10.30 -20.52 -16.65
N ALA A 240 9.46 -19.83 -15.88
CA ALA A 240 9.29 -18.41 -16.03
C ALA A 240 10.48 -17.68 -15.41
N ASP A 241 11.31 -17.06 -16.25
CA ASP A 241 12.41 -16.20 -15.80
C ASP A 241 11.87 -15.06 -14.91
N PRO A 242 12.42 -14.82 -13.70
CA PRO A 242 11.88 -13.82 -12.78
C PRO A 242 11.76 -12.41 -13.39
N GLU A 243 12.68 -12.03 -14.27
CA GLU A 243 12.63 -10.73 -14.95
C GLU A 243 11.51 -10.69 -16.00
N GLN A 244 11.31 -11.76 -16.78
CA GLN A 244 10.16 -11.88 -17.67
C GLN A 244 8.82 -11.87 -16.91
N THR A 245 8.74 -12.58 -15.78
CA THR A 245 7.56 -12.58 -14.91
C THR A 245 7.27 -11.17 -14.38
N LEU A 246 8.28 -10.46 -13.88
CA LEU A 246 8.14 -9.07 -13.45
C LEU A 246 7.57 -8.18 -14.57
N LEU A 247 8.13 -8.24 -15.77
CA LEU A 247 7.64 -7.45 -16.90
C LEU A 247 6.21 -7.86 -17.31
N ALA A 248 5.86 -9.14 -17.21
CA ALA A 248 4.51 -9.64 -17.48
C ALA A 248 3.49 -9.12 -16.47
N LEU A 249 3.84 -9.04 -15.18
CA LEU A 249 2.99 -8.45 -14.13
C LEU A 249 2.70 -6.96 -14.40
N TYR A 250 3.70 -6.19 -14.83
CA TYR A 250 3.48 -4.79 -15.22
C TYR A 250 2.67 -4.64 -16.52
N ARG A 251 2.80 -5.57 -17.48
CA ARG A 251 1.90 -5.62 -18.64
C ARG A 251 0.47 -5.98 -18.23
N TYR A 252 0.31 -6.81 -17.21
CA TYR A 252 -1.00 -7.20 -16.67
C TYR A 252 -1.73 -6.00 -16.07
N LEU A 253 -1.01 -5.11 -15.35
CA LEU A 253 -1.59 -3.83 -14.90
C LEU A 253 -2.19 -3.02 -16.07
N GLY A 254 -1.58 -3.08 -17.25
CA GLY A 254 -2.10 -2.45 -18.46
C GLY A 254 -3.39 -3.04 -19.03
N ARG A 255 -3.83 -4.20 -18.53
CA ARG A 255 -5.10 -4.84 -18.89
C ARG A 255 -6.23 -4.46 -17.94
N THR A 256 -5.92 -3.84 -16.81
CA THR A 256 -6.94 -3.43 -15.83
C THR A 256 -7.58 -2.12 -16.28
N PRO A 257 -8.81 -1.80 -15.83
CA PRO A 257 -9.43 -0.50 -16.09
C PRO A 257 -8.88 0.61 -15.18
N SER A 258 -7.83 0.37 -14.39
CA SER A 258 -7.38 1.28 -13.34
C SER A 258 -6.94 2.65 -13.87
N ARG A 259 -7.40 3.72 -13.24
CA ARG A 259 -7.10 5.12 -13.65
C ARG A 259 -5.67 5.54 -13.38
N LEU A 260 -5.02 4.95 -12.37
CA LEU A 260 -3.61 5.19 -12.06
C LEU A 260 -2.87 3.86 -11.96
N LEU A 261 -1.67 3.80 -12.54
CA LEU A 261 -0.75 2.67 -12.44
C LEU A 261 0.52 3.11 -11.71
N GLY A 262 0.89 2.39 -10.66
CA GLY A 262 2.10 2.59 -9.87
C GLY A 262 3.23 1.67 -10.31
N VAL A 263 4.44 2.22 -10.35
CA VAL A 263 5.68 1.47 -10.64
C VAL A 263 6.61 1.62 -9.46
N ALA A 264 7.03 0.50 -8.88
CA ALA A 264 8.03 0.52 -7.83
C ALA A 264 9.41 0.77 -8.43
N LEU A 265 10.14 1.76 -7.92
CA LEU A 265 11.49 2.05 -8.41
C LEU A 265 12.46 0.90 -8.13
N THR A 266 12.25 0.18 -7.04
CA THR A 266 12.98 -1.05 -6.70
C THR A 266 12.86 -2.11 -7.79
N ASP A 267 11.66 -2.30 -8.36
CA ASP A 267 11.45 -3.22 -9.48
C ASP A 267 12.13 -2.75 -10.76
N ALA A 268 12.19 -1.44 -10.99
CA ALA A 268 12.84 -0.87 -12.17
C ALA A 268 14.35 -1.13 -12.20
N VAL A 269 15.00 -1.19 -11.04
CA VAL A 269 16.45 -1.42 -10.91
C VAL A 269 16.81 -2.84 -10.49
N GLY A 270 15.81 -3.68 -10.21
CA GLY A 270 16.01 -5.07 -9.75
C GLY A 270 16.48 -5.19 -8.31
N ASP A 271 16.17 -4.22 -7.44
CA ASP A 271 16.39 -4.37 -6.00
C ASP A 271 15.54 -5.54 -5.49
N ARG A 272 16.07 -6.25 -4.51
CA ARG A 272 15.45 -7.42 -3.90
C ARG A 272 15.15 -7.19 -2.42
N ARG A 273 15.73 -6.16 -1.80
CA ARG A 273 15.68 -5.96 -0.35
C ARG A 273 14.41 -5.22 0.05
N THR A 274 13.72 -5.77 1.03
CA THR A 274 12.52 -5.18 1.64
C THR A 274 12.83 -3.83 2.27
N GLN A 275 12.00 -2.82 2.06
CA GLN A 275 12.20 -1.50 2.69
C GLN A 275 11.64 -1.45 4.10
N ASN A 276 10.45 -2.02 4.30
CA ASN A 276 9.76 -2.12 5.57
C ASN A 276 9.20 -3.53 5.75
N GLN A 277 9.42 -4.13 6.93
CA GLN A 277 8.78 -5.36 7.37
C GLN A 277 7.75 -5.00 8.44
N PRO A 278 6.45 -4.96 8.10
CA PRO A 278 5.39 -4.71 9.07
C PRO A 278 5.50 -5.65 10.28
N GLY A 279 5.13 -5.12 11.45
CA GLY A 279 5.23 -5.82 12.72
C GLY A 279 6.64 -5.84 13.34
N THR A 280 7.58 -5.03 12.84
CA THR A 280 8.92 -4.88 13.43
C THR A 280 9.25 -3.42 13.72
N THR A 281 10.09 -3.20 14.73
CA THR A 281 10.65 -1.90 15.09
C THR A 281 12.14 -1.87 14.82
N ASP A 282 12.91 -2.63 15.61
CA ASP A 282 14.39 -2.68 15.57
C ASP A 282 14.93 -4.02 15.09
N GLU A 283 14.06 -5.01 14.91
CA GLU A 283 14.43 -6.35 14.45
C GLU A 283 14.87 -6.36 12.97
N TYR A 284 14.40 -5.38 12.18
CA TYR A 284 14.78 -5.16 10.79
C TYR A 284 15.23 -3.69 10.58
N PRO A 285 16.18 -3.40 9.67
CA PRO A 285 16.55 -2.02 9.31
C PRO A 285 15.48 -1.31 8.49
N ASN A 286 14.23 -1.29 8.97
CA ASN A 286 13.11 -0.58 8.35
C ASN A 286 13.52 0.86 8.01
N TRP A 287 13.13 1.30 6.81
CA TRP A 287 13.37 2.66 6.30
C TRP A 287 14.85 3.07 6.16
N ARG A 288 15.76 2.10 6.32
CA ARG A 288 17.23 2.31 6.28
C ARG A 288 17.88 1.51 5.16
N VAL A 289 17.11 0.98 4.22
CA VAL A 289 17.61 0.21 3.08
C VAL A 289 17.83 1.15 1.88
N PRO A 290 19.09 1.39 1.44
CA PRO A 290 19.36 2.26 0.29
C PRO A 290 18.91 1.57 -1.00
N LEU A 291 18.63 2.28 -2.09
CA LEU A 291 18.32 1.64 -3.38
C LEU A 291 19.56 0.92 -3.96
N THR A 292 19.41 -0.34 -4.37
CA THR A 292 20.47 -1.13 -5.01
C THR A 292 20.00 -1.86 -6.26
N GLY A 293 20.94 -2.28 -7.09
CA GLY A 293 20.71 -3.24 -8.15
C GLY A 293 20.65 -4.69 -7.63
N PRO A 294 20.47 -5.67 -8.53
CA PRO A 294 20.34 -7.09 -8.16
C PRO A 294 21.61 -7.69 -7.52
N ASP A 295 22.76 -7.04 -7.69
CA ASP A 295 24.03 -7.43 -7.08
C ASP A 295 24.27 -6.77 -5.70
N GLY A 296 23.30 -5.99 -5.20
CA GLY A 296 23.39 -5.26 -3.94
C GLY A 296 24.24 -3.99 -3.99
N ARG A 297 24.72 -3.56 -5.16
CA ARG A 297 25.44 -2.29 -5.31
C ARG A 297 24.45 -1.13 -5.35
N GLN A 298 24.79 -0.03 -4.69
CA GLN A 298 23.95 1.17 -4.67
C GLN A 298 23.73 1.71 -6.08
N VAL A 299 22.51 2.17 -6.33
CA VAL A 299 22.12 2.80 -7.59
C VAL A 299 21.87 4.28 -7.32
N LEU A 300 22.60 5.15 -8.01
CA LEU A 300 22.38 6.59 -7.94
C LEU A 300 21.29 7.03 -8.92
N ILE A 301 20.80 8.25 -8.76
CA ILE A 301 19.73 8.79 -9.61
C ILE A 301 20.18 8.83 -11.07
N GLU A 302 21.43 9.20 -11.33
CA GLU A 302 22.03 9.28 -12.65
C GLU A 302 22.12 7.91 -13.33
N ASP A 303 22.37 6.86 -12.55
CA ASP A 303 22.50 5.49 -13.05
C ASP A 303 21.16 4.99 -13.61
N ILE A 304 20.04 5.34 -12.97
CA ILE A 304 18.67 4.94 -13.37
C ILE A 304 18.38 5.34 -14.83
N PHE A 305 18.85 6.50 -15.27
CA PHE A 305 18.60 6.99 -16.63
C PHE A 305 19.40 6.25 -17.72
N THR A 306 20.40 5.45 -17.32
CA THR A 306 21.20 4.62 -18.23
C THR A 306 21.01 3.12 -18.00
N ASP A 307 20.27 2.74 -16.96
CA ASP A 307 20.00 1.35 -16.61
C ASP A 307 19.04 0.69 -17.61
N LYS A 308 19.44 -0.49 -18.10
CA LYS A 308 18.69 -1.23 -19.12
C LYS A 308 17.38 -1.81 -18.58
N ARG A 309 17.33 -2.24 -17.32
CA ARG A 309 16.11 -2.76 -16.67
C ARG A 309 15.11 -1.62 -16.51
N ALA A 310 15.57 -0.48 -16.01
CA ALA A 310 14.74 0.70 -15.84
C ALA A 310 14.16 1.18 -17.18
N ALA A 311 15.00 1.26 -18.22
CA ALA A 311 14.55 1.60 -19.57
C ALA A 311 13.53 0.59 -20.13
N THR A 312 13.73 -0.71 -19.88
CA THR A 312 12.83 -1.77 -20.34
C THR A 312 11.47 -1.68 -19.66
N LEU A 313 11.45 -1.55 -18.32
CA LEU A 313 10.20 -1.41 -17.56
C LEU A 313 9.47 -0.11 -17.92
N ALA A 314 10.19 1.00 -18.07
CA ALA A 314 9.61 2.25 -18.56
C ALA A 314 9.01 2.10 -19.97
N GLY A 315 9.62 1.30 -20.84
CA GLY A 315 9.08 0.93 -22.15
C GLY A 315 7.77 0.16 -22.06
N VAL A 316 7.68 -0.82 -21.16
CA VAL A 316 6.42 -1.54 -20.85
C VAL A 316 5.35 -0.57 -20.38
N MET A 317 5.68 0.29 -19.41
CA MET A 317 4.72 1.23 -18.84
C MET A 317 4.24 2.26 -19.87
N ARG A 318 5.13 2.72 -20.75
CA ARG A 318 4.76 3.58 -21.89
C ARG A 318 3.79 2.84 -22.83
N ALA A 319 4.05 1.58 -23.14
CA ALA A 319 3.20 0.81 -24.05
C ALA A 319 1.78 0.60 -23.51
N VAL A 320 1.61 0.48 -22.18
CA VAL A 320 0.29 0.27 -21.58
C VAL A 320 -0.44 1.57 -21.21
N THR A 321 0.26 2.69 -21.07
CA THR A 321 -0.34 4.00 -20.73
C THR A 321 -0.52 4.93 -21.92
N ALA A 322 0.18 4.69 -23.04
CA ALA A 322 -0.03 5.47 -24.25
C ALA A 322 -1.37 5.07 -24.89
N PRO A 323 -2.26 6.02 -25.20
CA PRO A 323 -3.46 5.71 -25.95
C PRO A 323 -3.07 5.11 -27.30
N ALA A 324 -3.74 4.03 -27.71
CA ALA A 324 -3.63 3.55 -29.09
C ALA A 324 -4.00 4.73 -30.00
N VAL A 325 -3.07 5.14 -30.86
CA VAL A 325 -3.36 6.11 -31.91
C VAL A 325 -4.30 5.40 -32.88
N THR A 326 -5.61 5.61 -32.70
CA THR A 326 -6.65 5.22 -33.65
C THR A 326 -6.95 6.33 -34.63
#